data_AF-A0A358FVR5-F1
#
_entry.id   AF-A0A358FVR5-F1
#
_cell.length_a   1.000
_cell.length_b   1.000
_cell.length_c   1.000
_cell.angle_alpha   90.00
_cell.angle_beta   90.00
_cell.angle_gamma   90.00
#
_symmetry.space_group_name_H-M   'P 1'
#
loop_
_entity.id
_entity.type
_entity.pdbx_description
1 polymer ?
#
loop_
_entity_poly.entity_id
_entity_poly.type
_entity_poly.pdbx_seq_one_letter_code
_entity_poly.pdbx_strand_id
1 'polypeptide(L)'
;MSESLQVTDERRQELRDRYLLERDKRLRADGNDQYLEPTGRFAGIIDDPYTPVVDREAVHDDVTVALIGAGFSGLVTGAALKKAGIENLRLLDAAGDVGGVWYWNRYPGAMCDTAAMIYLPLLEETKTVPSAKYVPAHEIFAHAQRIATTFGLYENALLSTSATEVSWDADVQRWRISTDRGDNFTAKYVATGTGPLHRPKLPGIDGIDT
;
A
#
# COMPACT_ATOMS: atom_id res chain seq x y z
N MET A 1 31.91 -22.16 -28.84
CA MET A 1 30.64 -21.99 -29.60
C MET A 1 29.53 -22.53 -28.73
N SER A 2 28.66 -21.67 -28.22
CA SER A 2 27.50 -22.07 -27.44
C SER A 2 26.51 -22.75 -28.39
N GLU A 3 26.26 -24.05 -28.23
CA GLU A 3 25.11 -24.69 -28.86
C GLU A 3 23.87 -23.99 -28.31
N SER A 4 23.19 -23.21 -29.16
CA SER A 4 21.89 -22.68 -28.80
C SER A 4 20.99 -23.89 -28.55
N LEU A 5 20.53 -24.07 -27.31
CA LEU A 5 19.46 -24.98 -26.96
C LEU A 5 18.21 -24.59 -27.75
N GLN A 6 18.08 -25.10 -28.99
CA GLN A 6 16.88 -24.93 -29.77
C GLN A 6 15.82 -25.84 -29.17
N VAL A 7 14.90 -25.24 -28.41
CA VAL A 7 13.73 -25.95 -27.88
C VAL A 7 12.85 -26.34 -29.08
N THR A 8 12.80 -27.65 -29.37
CA THR A 8 11.95 -28.22 -30.42
C THR A 8 10.47 -28.01 -30.10
N ASP A 9 9.61 -28.06 -31.12
CA ASP A 9 8.17 -27.92 -30.90
C ASP A 9 7.60 -29.04 -30.01
N GLU A 10 8.12 -30.26 -30.16
CA GLU A 10 7.81 -31.39 -29.28
C GLU A 10 8.16 -31.07 -27.82
N ARG A 11 9.37 -30.56 -27.55
CA ARG A 11 9.79 -30.19 -26.21
C ARG A 11 8.96 -29.04 -25.63
N ARG A 12 8.52 -28.08 -26.46
CA ARG A 12 7.59 -27.03 -26.03
C ARG A 12 6.23 -27.62 -25.65
N GLN A 13 5.76 -28.62 -26.39
CA GLN A 13 4.50 -29.29 -26.09
C GLN A 13 4.58 -30.05 -24.76
N GLU A 14 5.63 -30.84 -24.53
CA GLU A 14 5.83 -31.53 -23.25
C GLU A 14 5.85 -30.57 -22.05
N LEU A 15 6.47 -29.39 -22.20
CA LEU A 15 6.49 -28.36 -21.16
C LEU A 15 5.10 -27.76 -20.91
N ARG A 16 4.32 -27.53 -21.98
CA ARG A 16 2.93 -27.07 -21.87
C ARG A 16 2.07 -28.10 -21.15
N ASP A 17 2.20 -29.38 -21.49
CA ASP A 17 1.45 -30.46 -20.86
C ASP A 17 1.79 -30.58 -19.37
N ARG A 18 3.07 -30.39 -19.00
CA ARG A 18 3.50 -30.33 -17.61
C ARG A 18 2.89 -29.12 -16.88
N TYR A 19 2.83 -27.95 -17.50
CA TYR A 19 2.19 -26.77 -16.91
C TYR A 19 0.69 -26.98 -16.68
N LEU A 20 0.00 -27.63 -17.62
CA LEU A 20 -1.41 -27.99 -17.48
C LEU A 20 -1.60 -28.97 -16.31
N LEU A 21 -0.78 -30.01 -16.21
CA LEU A 21 -0.83 -30.98 -15.11
C LEU A 21 -0.64 -30.29 -13.74
N GLU A 22 0.33 -29.40 -13.60
CA GLU A 22 0.59 -28.68 -12.33
C GLU A 22 -0.48 -27.64 -12.00
N ARG A 23 -1.10 -27.00 -13.00
CA ARG A 23 -2.26 -26.13 -12.82
C ARG A 23 -3.44 -26.93 -12.28
N ASP A 24 -3.75 -28.06 -12.92
CA ASP A 24 -4.95 -28.85 -12.66
C ASP A 24 -4.97 -29.44 -11.24
N LYS A 25 -3.79 -29.70 -10.64
CA LYS A 25 -3.65 -30.08 -9.22
C LYS A 25 -4.19 -29.03 -8.23
N ARG A 26 -4.27 -27.77 -8.62
CA ARG A 26 -4.57 -26.63 -7.75
C ARG A 26 -5.84 -25.88 -8.16
N LEU A 27 -6.53 -26.33 -9.20
CA LEU A 27 -7.82 -25.76 -9.58
C LEU A 27 -8.85 -26.09 -8.50
N ARG A 28 -9.42 -25.04 -7.90
CA ARG A 28 -10.52 -25.18 -6.95
C ARG A 28 -11.76 -24.47 -7.48
N ALA A 29 -12.92 -25.10 -7.31
CA ALA A 29 -14.20 -24.58 -7.78
C ALA A 29 -14.68 -23.35 -6.98
N ASP A 30 -14.21 -23.21 -5.73
CA ASP A 30 -14.52 -22.09 -4.83
C ASP A 30 -13.68 -20.84 -5.09
N GLY A 31 -12.72 -20.85 -6.03
CA GLY A 31 -12.06 -19.64 -6.53
C GLY A 31 -11.50 -18.75 -5.42
N ASN A 32 -11.92 -17.48 -5.35
CA ASN A 32 -11.47 -16.55 -4.30
C ASN A 32 -12.12 -16.82 -2.94
N ASP A 33 -13.24 -17.53 -2.88
CA ASP A 33 -13.96 -17.85 -1.65
C ASP A 33 -13.22 -18.91 -0.81
N GLN A 34 -12.13 -19.48 -1.36
CA GLN A 34 -11.20 -20.32 -0.61
C GLN A 34 -10.42 -19.58 0.48
N TYR A 35 -10.49 -18.24 0.52
CA TYR A 35 -9.80 -17.41 1.51
C TYR A 35 -10.79 -16.80 2.50
N LEU A 36 -10.36 -16.68 3.75
CA LEU A 36 -11.17 -16.16 4.85
C LEU A 36 -10.60 -14.85 5.35
N GLU A 37 -11.48 -13.95 5.79
CA GLU A 37 -11.08 -12.76 6.55
C GLU A 37 -10.55 -13.18 7.94
N PRO A 38 -9.50 -12.53 8.45
CA PRO A 38 -9.01 -12.78 9.81
C PRO A 38 -10.08 -12.43 10.85
N THR A 39 -10.71 -13.43 11.45
CA THR A 39 -11.72 -13.29 12.50
C THR A 39 -11.37 -14.17 13.71
N GLY A 40 -12.15 -14.08 14.79
CA GLY A 40 -11.95 -14.88 16.00
C GLY A 40 -10.55 -14.69 16.59
N ARG A 41 -9.81 -15.79 16.80
CA ARG A 41 -8.43 -15.75 17.35
C ARG A 41 -7.42 -15.00 16.49
N PHE A 42 -7.74 -14.74 15.21
CA PHE A 42 -6.89 -14.03 14.26
C PHE A 42 -7.36 -12.61 13.96
N ALA A 43 -8.41 -12.12 14.61
CA ALA A 43 -8.91 -10.77 14.40
C ALA A 43 -7.82 -9.71 14.62
N GLY A 44 -6.88 -9.94 15.55
CA GLY A 44 -5.79 -8.99 15.81
C GLY A 44 -4.69 -8.92 14.75
N ILE A 45 -4.69 -9.77 13.71
CA ILE A 45 -3.67 -9.73 12.64
C ILE A 45 -3.80 -8.46 11.78
N ILE A 46 -4.98 -7.85 11.74
CA ILE A 46 -5.22 -6.62 10.99
C ILE A 46 -4.96 -5.35 11.82
N ASP A 47 -4.76 -5.49 13.14
CA ASP A 47 -4.47 -4.37 14.02
C ASP A 47 -3.05 -3.86 13.79
N ASP A 48 -2.82 -2.57 14.06
CA ASP A 48 -1.50 -1.96 14.04
C ASP A 48 -0.70 -2.34 15.30
N PRO A 49 0.36 -3.17 15.18
CA PRO A 49 1.14 -3.58 16.35
C PRO A 49 2.30 -2.60 16.64
N TYR A 50 2.49 -1.56 15.81
CA TYR A 50 3.70 -0.74 15.84
C TYR A 50 3.45 0.64 16.44
N THR A 51 2.29 1.24 16.15
CA THR A 51 1.97 2.59 16.62
C THR A 51 0.69 2.56 17.44
N PRO A 52 0.72 3.02 18.72
CA PRO A 52 -0.50 3.22 19.47
C PRO A 52 -1.31 4.36 18.85
N VAL A 53 -2.62 4.18 18.75
CA VAL A 53 -3.52 5.22 18.29
C VAL A 53 -3.55 6.34 19.33
N VAL A 54 -3.30 7.57 18.89
CA VAL A 54 -3.37 8.77 19.73
C VAL A 54 -4.69 9.49 19.46
N ASP A 55 -5.38 9.89 20.53
CA ASP A 55 -6.61 10.67 20.39
C ASP A 55 -6.33 12.07 19.84
N ARG A 56 -7.22 12.49 18.95
CA ARG A 56 -7.26 13.82 18.34
C ARG A 56 -8.70 14.20 18.05
N GLU A 57 -8.95 15.49 17.99
CA GLU A 57 -10.24 16.00 17.52
C GLU A 57 -10.49 15.57 16.06
N ALA A 58 -11.76 15.35 15.75
CA ALA A 58 -12.22 15.11 14.39
C ALA A 58 -12.06 16.38 13.55
N VAL A 59 -11.66 16.21 12.29
CA VAL A 59 -11.52 17.34 11.35
C VAL A 59 -12.76 17.49 10.47
N HIS A 60 -13.15 18.75 10.25
CA HIS A 60 -14.33 19.14 9.48
C HIS A 60 -14.05 20.30 8.52
N ASP A 61 -12.85 20.33 7.95
CA ASP A 61 -12.32 21.43 7.14
C ASP A 61 -12.38 21.13 5.63
N ASP A 62 -11.79 22.01 4.81
CA ASP A 62 -11.69 21.86 3.35
C ASP A 62 -10.22 21.83 2.90
N VAL A 63 -9.89 20.88 2.03
CA VAL A 63 -8.56 20.75 1.41
C VAL A 63 -8.61 20.82 -0.11
N THR A 64 -7.51 21.20 -0.75
CA THR A 64 -7.46 21.18 -2.21
C THR A 64 -7.43 19.74 -2.73
N VAL A 65 -6.59 18.88 -2.13
CA VAL A 65 -6.47 17.48 -2.55
C VAL A 65 -6.41 16.57 -1.32
N ALA A 66 -7.25 15.53 -1.32
CA ALA A 66 -7.14 14.42 -0.38
C ALA A 66 -6.43 13.23 -1.06
N LEU A 67 -5.41 12.70 -0.40
CA LEU A 67 -4.61 11.56 -0.82
C LEU A 67 -4.91 10.39 0.12
N ILE A 68 -5.66 9.39 -0.36
CA ILE A 68 -6.05 8.21 0.43
C ILE A 68 -5.01 7.12 0.18
N GLY A 69 -4.20 6.84 1.20
CA GLY A 69 -3.03 5.95 1.18
C GLY A 69 -1.73 6.74 1.26
N ALA A 70 -0.97 6.51 2.32
CA ALA A 70 0.35 7.08 2.62
C ALA A 70 1.53 6.16 2.23
N GLY A 71 1.29 5.18 1.35
CA GLY A 71 2.35 4.45 0.66
C GLY A 71 3.04 5.28 -0.42
N PHE A 72 3.95 4.67 -1.20
CA PHE A 72 4.67 5.38 -2.26
C PHE A 72 3.78 6.08 -3.28
N SER A 73 2.59 5.55 -3.58
CA SER A 73 1.63 6.24 -4.45
C SER A 73 1.25 7.62 -3.89
N GLY A 74 0.76 7.68 -2.64
CA GLY A 74 0.38 8.96 -2.02
C GLY A 74 1.57 9.88 -1.80
N LEU A 75 2.73 9.33 -1.41
CA LEU A 75 3.94 10.12 -1.20
C LEU A 75 4.48 10.75 -2.48
N VAL A 76 4.52 9.99 -3.59
CA VAL A 76 4.97 10.52 -4.89
C VAL A 76 3.97 11.53 -5.44
N THR A 77 2.66 11.26 -5.33
CA THR A 77 1.63 12.21 -5.74
C THR A 77 1.71 13.50 -4.91
N GLY A 78 1.82 13.39 -3.57
CA GLY A 78 1.96 14.53 -2.69
C GLY A 78 3.21 15.36 -2.99
N ALA A 79 4.36 14.70 -3.16
CA ALA A 79 5.60 15.37 -3.55
C ALA A 79 5.49 16.11 -4.89
N ALA A 80 4.83 15.50 -5.88
CA ALA A 80 4.60 16.15 -7.17
C ALA A 80 3.68 17.37 -7.05
N LEU A 81 2.63 17.29 -6.24
CA LEU A 81 1.70 18.41 -5.98
C LEU A 81 2.39 19.56 -5.24
N LYS A 82 3.19 19.26 -4.20
CA LYS A 82 4.00 20.25 -3.49
C LYS A 82 4.99 20.96 -4.42
N LYS A 83 5.69 20.21 -5.28
CA LYS A 83 6.57 20.80 -6.32
C LYS A 83 5.83 21.70 -7.30
N ALA A 84 4.56 21.42 -7.57
CA ALA A 84 3.70 22.25 -8.42
C ALA A 84 3.10 23.48 -7.68
N GLY A 85 3.45 23.69 -6.41
CA GLY A 85 2.94 24.79 -5.59
C GLY A 85 1.55 24.56 -5.00
N ILE A 86 1.05 23.31 -5.00
CA ILE A 86 -0.23 22.96 -4.35
C ILE A 86 0.07 22.53 -2.91
N GLU A 87 -0.16 23.44 -1.98
CA GLU A 87 0.25 23.26 -0.58
C GLU A 87 -0.82 22.59 0.29
N ASN A 88 -2.10 22.86 0.04
CA ASN A 88 -3.23 22.40 0.87
C ASN A 88 -3.62 20.96 0.51
N LEU A 89 -2.85 20.01 1.03
CA LEU A 89 -3.01 18.57 0.82
C LEU A 89 -3.36 17.88 2.13
N ARG A 90 -4.18 16.83 2.08
CA ARG A 90 -4.47 15.92 3.19
C ARG A 90 -3.96 14.53 2.83
N LEU A 91 -3.05 13.96 3.62
CA LEU A 91 -2.65 12.56 3.46
C LEU A 91 -3.40 11.72 4.48
N LEU A 92 -3.99 10.60 4.08
CA LEU A 92 -4.83 9.76 4.95
C LEU A 92 -4.37 8.31 4.86
N ASP A 93 -4.14 7.64 5.99
CA ASP A 93 -3.82 6.20 6.02
C ASP A 93 -4.28 5.55 7.33
N ALA A 94 -4.68 4.28 7.24
CA ALA A 94 -5.01 3.45 8.40
C ALA A 94 -3.74 3.11 9.22
N ALA A 95 -2.57 3.12 8.59
CA ALA A 95 -1.28 2.94 9.26
C ALA A 95 -0.96 4.10 10.20
N GLY A 96 -0.29 3.82 11.32
CA GLY A 96 0.21 4.86 12.23
C GLY A 96 1.41 5.67 11.73
N ASP A 97 1.95 5.38 10.54
CA ASP A 97 2.96 6.19 9.84
C ASP A 97 2.86 5.95 8.33
N VAL A 98 3.57 6.76 7.54
CA VAL A 98 3.67 6.62 6.08
C VAL A 98 4.40 5.32 5.69
N GLY A 99 4.38 4.97 4.41
CA GLY A 99 5.15 3.87 3.85
C GLY A 99 4.32 2.68 3.39
N GLY A 100 3.04 2.62 3.74
CA GLY A 100 2.09 1.61 3.25
C GLY A 100 2.61 0.18 3.48
N VAL A 101 2.83 -0.58 2.40
CA VAL A 101 3.39 -1.95 2.50
C VAL A 101 4.64 -2.02 3.40
N TRP A 102 5.51 -1.02 3.34
CA TRP A 102 6.77 -0.99 4.12
C TRP A 102 6.58 -0.54 5.56
N TYR A 103 5.46 0.11 5.88
CA TYR A 103 5.03 0.31 7.25
C TYR A 103 4.58 -1.00 7.88
N TRP A 104 3.68 -1.73 7.19
CA TRP A 104 3.03 -2.93 7.72
C TRP A 104 3.95 -4.16 7.73
N ASN A 105 4.79 -4.35 6.71
CA ASN A 105 5.57 -5.58 6.55
C ASN A 105 6.97 -5.44 7.15
N ARG A 106 7.10 -5.79 8.44
CA ARG A 106 8.38 -5.79 9.17
C ARG A 106 8.86 -7.17 9.60
N TYR A 107 8.43 -8.22 8.90
CA TYR A 107 8.87 -9.58 9.19
C TYR A 107 10.37 -9.76 8.92
N PRO A 108 11.07 -10.67 9.63
CA PRO A 108 12.50 -10.89 9.45
C PRO A 108 12.85 -11.27 8.00
N GLY A 109 13.76 -10.53 7.38
CA GLY A 109 14.19 -10.77 6.00
C GLY A 109 13.31 -10.10 4.93
N ALA A 110 12.32 -9.29 5.31
CA ALA A 110 11.55 -8.50 4.34
C ALA A 110 12.45 -7.56 3.54
N MET A 111 12.35 -7.62 2.21
CA MET A 111 13.08 -6.78 1.24
C MET A 111 12.25 -6.58 -0.03
N CYS A 112 12.64 -5.62 -0.87
CA CYS A 112 12.12 -5.54 -2.24
C CYS A 112 12.83 -6.53 -3.18
N ASP A 113 12.11 -7.09 -4.14
CA ASP A 113 12.63 -7.96 -5.21
C ASP A 113 13.19 -7.18 -6.42
N THR A 114 12.95 -5.88 -6.46
CA THR A 114 13.37 -4.97 -7.52
C THR A 114 14.59 -4.18 -7.06
N ALA A 115 15.53 -3.93 -7.98
CA ALA A 115 16.73 -3.18 -7.65
C ALA A 115 16.38 -1.79 -7.09
N ALA A 116 16.99 -1.40 -5.97
CA ALA A 116 16.62 -0.22 -5.19
C ALA A 116 16.66 1.08 -6.02
N MET A 117 17.63 1.22 -6.93
CA MET A 117 17.76 2.38 -7.83
C MET A 117 16.58 2.54 -8.80
N ILE A 118 15.82 1.46 -9.04
CA ILE A 118 14.64 1.44 -9.91
C ILE A 118 13.37 1.57 -9.05
N TYR A 119 13.34 0.92 -7.89
CA TYR A 119 12.16 0.80 -7.05
C TYR A 119 11.90 2.01 -6.15
N LEU A 120 12.95 2.58 -5.56
CA LEU A 120 12.81 3.67 -4.61
C LEU A 120 12.53 4.99 -5.36
N PRO A 121 11.39 5.64 -5.11
CA PRO A 121 11.07 6.88 -5.79
C PRO A 121 11.86 8.06 -5.20
N LEU A 122 12.06 9.12 -5.98
CA LEU A 122 12.56 10.41 -5.48
C LEU A 122 13.96 10.35 -4.84
N LEU A 123 14.83 9.44 -5.30
CA LEU A 123 16.19 9.28 -4.76
C LEU A 123 17.03 10.56 -4.87
N GLU A 124 16.92 11.28 -6.00
CA GLU A 124 17.68 12.51 -6.23
C GLU A 124 17.19 13.64 -5.29
N GLU A 125 15.88 13.80 -5.16
CA GLU A 125 15.27 14.86 -4.37
C GLU A 125 15.49 14.67 -2.87
N THR A 126 15.51 13.43 -2.40
CA THR A 126 15.84 13.13 -1.01
C THR A 126 17.34 12.92 -0.77
N LYS A 127 18.16 13.04 -1.82
CA LYS A 127 19.62 12.82 -1.80
C LYS A 127 20.01 11.47 -1.18
N THR A 128 19.24 10.44 -1.51
CA THR A 128 19.40 9.10 -0.94
C THR A 128 20.20 8.22 -1.89
N VAL A 129 21.22 7.56 -1.34
CA VAL A 129 21.96 6.48 -2.00
C VAL A 129 21.60 5.19 -1.28
N PRO A 130 20.94 4.21 -1.95
CA PRO A 130 20.60 2.93 -1.35
C PRO A 130 21.85 2.16 -0.88
N SER A 131 21.76 1.47 0.25
CA SER A 131 22.89 0.76 0.85
C SER A 131 23.34 -0.47 0.05
N ALA A 132 22.42 -1.05 -0.73
CA ALA A 132 22.63 -2.27 -1.50
C ALA A 132 21.76 -2.27 -2.77
N LYS A 133 22.03 -3.23 -3.67
CA LYS A 133 21.19 -3.45 -4.86
C LYS A 133 19.74 -3.79 -4.49
N TYR A 134 19.54 -4.61 -3.46
CA TYR A 134 18.23 -4.92 -2.89
C TYR A 134 18.27 -4.54 -1.41
N VAL A 135 17.47 -3.56 -1.02
CA VAL A 135 17.50 -2.99 0.32
C VAL A 135 16.45 -3.63 1.23
N PRO A 136 16.72 -3.73 2.54
CA PRO A 136 15.79 -4.29 3.50
C PRO A 136 14.59 -3.38 3.76
N ALA A 137 13.46 -3.95 4.18
CA ALA A 137 12.20 -3.24 4.38
C ALA A 137 12.32 -2.01 5.30
N HIS A 138 13.15 -2.07 6.34
CA HIS A 138 13.36 -0.93 7.24
C HIS A 138 14.04 0.26 6.56
N GLU A 139 14.93 0.02 5.59
CA GLU A 139 15.54 1.09 4.80
C GLU A 139 14.53 1.71 3.84
N ILE A 140 13.64 0.89 3.26
CA ILE A 140 12.56 1.36 2.39
C ILE A 140 11.54 2.19 3.18
N PHE A 141 11.18 1.74 4.38
CA PHE A 141 10.31 2.48 5.29
C PHE A 141 10.94 3.82 5.70
N ALA A 142 12.21 3.81 6.10
CA ALA A 142 12.95 5.04 6.40
C ALA A 142 13.00 6.01 5.21
N HIS A 143 13.07 5.48 3.98
CA HIS A 143 12.99 6.29 2.77
C HIS A 143 11.60 6.89 2.55
N ALA A 144 10.52 6.16 2.84
CA ALA A 144 9.16 6.70 2.81
C ALA A 144 8.98 7.87 3.79
N GLN A 145 9.47 7.72 5.03
CA GLN A 145 9.48 8.80 6.03
C GLN A 145 10.32 9.99 5.56
N ARG A 146 11.46 9.73 4.90
CA ARG A 146 12.32 10.76 4.32
C ARG A 146 11.58 11.57 3.25
N ILE A 147 10.85 10.91 2.34
CA ILE A 147 10.02 11.60 1.35
C ILE A 147 8.96 12.47 2.03
N ALA A 148 8.22 11.91 3.00
CA ALA A 148 7.19 12.66 3.72
C ALA A 148 7.75 13.91 4.41
N THR A 149 8.94 13.79 5.01
CA THR A 149 9.65 14.91 5.64
C THR A 149 10.12 15.94 4.60
N THR A 150 10.78 15.51 3.52
CA THR A 150 11.35 16.39 2.49
C THR A 150 10.28 17.25 1.82
N PHE A 151 9.06 16.73 1.66
CA PHE A 151 7.96 17.44 1.01
C PHE A 151 6.89 17.97 1.98
N GLY A 152 7.14 17.95 3.30
CA GLY A 152 6.20 18.48 4.30
C GLY A 152 4.83 17.77 4.31
N LEU A 153 4.79 16.48 3.98
CA LEU A 153 3.54 15.72 3.85
C LEU A 153 2.96 15.29 5.21
N TYR A 154 3.73 15.42 6.30
CA TYR A 154 3.25 15.16 7.66
C TYR A 154 2.34 16.28 8.20
N GLU A 155 2.46 17.51 7.72
CA GLU A 155 1.83 18.70 8.32
C GLU A 155 0.29 18.60 8.43
N ASN A 156 -0.34 17.89 7.50
CA ASN A 156 -1.79 17.70 7.44
C ASN A 156 -2.14 16.23 7.16
N ALA A 157 -1.34 15.31 7.70
CA ALA A 157 -1.58 13.87 7.62
C ALA A 157 -2.54 13.40 8.71
N LEU A 158 -3.51 12.56 8.34
CA LEU A 158 -4.35 11.79 9.25
C LEU A 158 -3.92 10.33 9.16
N LEU A 159 -3.01 9.96 10.06
CA LEU A 159 -2.56 8.58 10.24
C LEU A 159 -3.44 7.86 11.27
N SER A 160 -3.33 6.54 11.37
CA SER A 160 -4.23 5.71 12.19
C SER A 160 -5.71 6.03 11.93
N THR A 161 -6.05 6.32 10.67
CA THR A 161 -7.38 6.81 10.26
C THR A 161 -7.77 6.19 8.92
N SER A 162 -8.87 5.43 8.88
CA SER A 162 -9.39 4.81 7.66
C SER A 162 -10.51 5.65 7.06
N ALA A 163 -10.47 5.91 5.76
CA ALA A 163 -11.65 6.41 5.04
C ALA A 163 -12.76 5.35 5.05
N THR A 164 -13.95 5.72 5.50
CA THR A 164 -15.14 4.86 5.50
C THR A 164 -16.08 5.20 4.35
N GLU A 165 -16.09 6.45 3.90
CA GLU A 165 -16.90 6.91 2.79
C GLU A 165 -16.19 8.02 2.01
N VAL A 166 -16.32 7.99 0.68
CA VAL A 166 -15.93 9.07 -0.23
C VAL A 166 -17.08 9.29 -1.20
N SER A 167 -17.76 10.42 -1.09
CA SER A 167 -18.94 10.73 -1.91
C SER A 167 -18.86 12.13 -2.51
N TRP A 168 -19.43 12.32 -3.71
CA TRP A 168 -19.47 13.63 -4.35
C TRP A 168 -20.69 14.41 -3.87
N ASP A 169 -20.46 15.59 -3.32
CA ASP A 169 -21.50 16.55 -2.97
C ASP A 169 -21.64 17.55 -4.12
N ALA A 170 -22.78 17.48 -4.82
CA ALA A 170 -23.06 18.30 -5.99
C ALA A 170 -23.40 19.76 -5.65
N ASP A 171 -23.92 20.02 -4.44
CA ASP A 171 -24.36 21.35 -4.03
C ASP A 171 -23.16 22.27 -3.75
N VAL A 172 -22.13 21.73 -3.11
CA VAL A 172 -20.87 22.45 -2.84
C VAL A 172 -19.75 22.14 -3.82
N GLN A 173 -19.99 21.22 -4.77
CA GLN A 173 -19.02 20.77 -5.77
C GLN A 173 -17.69 20.32 -5.14
N ARG A 174 -17.80 19.44 -4.16
CA ARG A 174 -16.66 18.86 -3.42
C ARG A 174 -16.87 17.38 -3.20
N TRP A 175 -15.77 16.66 -3.07
CA TRP A 175 -15.78 15.34 -2.45
C TRP A 175 -15.91 15.50 -0.94
N ARG A 176 -16.76 14.71 -0.33
CA ARG A 176 -16.90 14.57 1.12
C ARG A 176 -16.27 13.25 1.54
N ILE A 177 -15.41 13.30 2.56
CA ILE A 177 -14.66 12.15 3.05
C ILE A 177 -14.98 11.97 4.53
N SER A 178 -15.52 10.80 4.88
CA SER A 178 -15.77 10.39 6.27
C SER A 178 -14.77 9.32 6.71
N THR A 179 -14.42 9.29 7.99
CA THR A 179 -13.45 8.33 8.54
C THR A 179 -14.00 7.55 9.74
N ASP A 180 -13.27 6.50 10.13
CA ASP A 180 -13.50 5.72 11.36
C ASP A 180 -13.18 6.50 12.64
N ARG A 181 -12.63 7.71 12.52
CA ARG A 181 -12.28 8.61 13.63
C ARG A 181 -13.23 9.79 13.77
N GLY A 182 -14.36 9.77 13.04
CA GLY A 182 -15.39 10.81 13.07
C GLY A 182 -15.08 12.04 12.22
N ASP A 183 -13.99 12.03 11.45
CA ASP A 183 -13.69 13.12 10.52
C ASP A 183 -14.77 13.20 9.44
N ASN A 184 -15.06 14.42 9.01
CA ASN A 184 -15.97 14.67 7.91
C ASN A 184 -15.57 15.97 7.22
N PHE A 185 -14.59 15.88 6.33
CA PHE A 185 -13.96 17.00 5.65
C PHE A 185 -14.22 16.96 4.14
N THR A 186 -13.98 18.06 3.45
CA THR A 186 -14.18 18.17 2.00
C THR A 186 -12.88 18.32 1.24
N ALA A 187 -12.87 17.87 -0.02
CA ALA A 187 -11.76 18.03 -0.93
C ALA A 187 -12.21 18.40 -2.34
N LYS A 188 -11.46 19.25 -3.04
CA LYS A 188 -11.72 19.53 -4.46
C LYS A 188 -11.35 18.35 -5.36
N TYR A 189 -10.26 17.67 -5.03
CA TYR A 189 -9.79 16.48 -5.73
C TYR A 189 -9.48 15.36 -4.74
N VAL A 190 -9.69 14.12 -5.17
CA VAL A 190 -9.31 12.92 -4.41
C VAL A 190 -8.41 12.07 -5.29
N ALA A 191 -7.29 11.62 -4.73
CA ALA A 191 -6.44 10.60 -5.34
C ALA A 191 -6.35 9.39 -4.39
N THR A 192 -6.54 8.18 -4.95
CA THR A 192 -6.52 6.94 -4.19
C THR A 192 -5.28 6.12 -4.51
N GLY A 193 -4.46 5.88 -3.50
CA GLY A 193 -3.25 5.07 -3.53
C GLY A 193 -3.27 3.95 -2.49
N THR A 194 -4.40 3.25 -2.36
CA THR A 194 -4.65 2.22 -1.32
C THR A 194 -3.83 0.93 -1.48
N GLY A 195 -3.26 0.72 -2.66
CA GLY A 195 -2.38 -0.42 -2.95
C GLY A 195 -3.13 -1.76 -3.14
N PRO A 196 -2.58 -2.70 -3.92
CA PRO A 196 -3.28 -3.94 -4.28
C PRO A 196 -3.24 -5.03 -3.19
N LEU A 197 -2.35 -4.92 -2.20
CA LEU A 197 -2.03 -5.97 -1.23
C LEU A 197 -2.07 -5.41 0.20
N HIS A 198 -3.22 -4.87 0.61
CA HIS A 198 -3.38 -4.17 1.90
C HIS A 198 -4.25 -4.90 2.92
N ARG A 199 -4.91 -6.01 2.55
CA ARG A 199 -5.72 -6.83 3.48
C ARG A 199 -5.12 -8.24 3.60
N PRO A 200 -4.58 -8.62 4.77
CA PRO A 200 -4.21 -10.00 5.05
C PRO A 200 -5.42 -10.92 4.91
N LYS A 201 -5.21 -12.12 4.36
CA LYS A 201 -6.25 -13.15 4.23
C LYS A 201 -5.73 -14.49 4.74
N LEU A 202 -6.61 -15.29 5.33
CA LEU A 202 -6.31 -16.63 5.81
C LEU A 202 -6.69 -17.67 4.76
N PRO A 203 -6.02 -18.83 4.70
CA PRO A 203 -6.49 -19.95 3.89
C PRO A 203 -7.74 -20.57 4.54
N GLY A 204 -8.73 -20.95 3.74
CA GLY A 204 -9.93 -21.66 4.19
C GLY A 204 -9.63 -23.13 4.50
N ILE A 205 -8.96 -23.37 5.63
CA ILE A 205 -8.63 -24.69 6.17
C ILE A 205 -9.56 -24.97 7.35
N ASP A 206 -10.18 -26.14 7.38
CA ASP A 206 -11.05 -26.55 8.48
C ASP A 206 -10.31 -26.49 9.82
N GLY A 207 -10.93 -25.83 10.80
CA GLY A 207 -10.36 -25.66 12.15
C GLY A 207 -9.30 -24.57 12.28
N ILE A 208 -9.12 -23.71 11.27
CA ILE A 208 -8.18 -22.60 11.36
C ILE A 208 -8.57 -21.59 12.45
N ASP A 209 -9.84 -21.41 12.78
CA ASP A 209 -10.33 -20.47 13.79
C ASP A 209 -10.55 -21.08 15.19
N THR A 210 -10.61 -22.42 15.29
CA THR A 210 -10.77 -23.20 16.53
C THR A 210 -9.45 -23.59 17.19
#